data_AF-A0A534WW82-F1
#
_entry.id   AF-A0A534WW82-F1
#
_cell.length_a   1.000
_cell.length_b   1.000
_cell.length_c   1.000
_cell.angle_alpha   90.00
_cell.angle_beta   90.00
_cell.angle_gamma   90.00
#
_symmetry.space_group_name_H-M   'P 1'
#
loop_
_entity.id
_entity.type
_entity.pdbx_description
1 polymer ?
#
loop_
_entity_poly.entity_id
_entity_poly.type
_entity_poly.pdbx_seq_one_letter_code
_entity_poly.pdbx_strand_id
1 'polypeptide(L)' 'KRVSRNITAFLLRIYNSGALMGKTPEEAFYVKCDSETNPPEVVDAGQMVCEIGIAPVKPAEFVIFRIGQMAGQAK' A
#
# COMPACT_ATOMS: atom_id res chain seq x y z
N LYS A 1 -5.15 8.37 -6.67
CA LYS A 1 -4.30 7.76 -7.74
C LYS A 1 -2.78 7.87 -7.51
N ARG A 2 -2.22 8.99 -7.00
CA ARG A 2 -0.76 9.09 -6.76
C ARG A 2 -0.28 8.16 -5.64
N VAL A 3 -1.09 7.94 -4.61
CA VAL A 3 -0.73 7.11 -3.46
C VAL A 3 -0.61 5.64 -3.82
N SER A 4 -1.60 5.04 -4.49
CA SER A 4 -1.52 3.64 -4.93
C SER A 4 -0.28 3.39 -5.80
N ARG A 5 0.00 4.28 -6.76
CA ARG A 5 1.23 4.19 -7.58
C ARG A 5 2.52 4.24 -6.75
N ASN A 6 2.59 5.12 -5.76
CA ASN A 6 3.77 5.21 -4.89
C ASN A 6 3.95 3.95 -4.03
N ILE A 7 2.85 3.43 -3.48
CA ILE A 7 2.84 2.18 -2.70
C ILE A 7 3.27 1.01 -3.59
N THR A 8 2.70 0.86 -4.78
CA THR A 8 3.09 -0.16 -5.76
C THR A 8 4.57 -0.06 -6.10
N ALA A 9 5.09 1.14 -6.36
CA ALA A 9 6.51 1.33 -6.66
C ALA A 9 7.42 0.97 -5.48
N PHE A 10 6.95 1.15 -4.25
CA PHE A 10 7.69 0.74 -3.05
C PHE A 10 7.69 -0.79 -2.88
N LEU A 11 6.52 -1.43 -3.00
CA LEU A 11 6.40 -2.88 -2.89
C LEU A 11 7.14 -3.62 -4.02
N LEU A 12 7.19 -3.05 -5.23
CA LEU A 12 8.05 -3.56 -6.30
C LEU A 12 9.53 -3.56 -5.93
N ARG A 13 10.03 -2.53 -5.23
CA ARG A 13 11.42 -2.53 -4.76
C ARG A 13 11.68 -3.62 -3.73
N ILE A 14 10.73 -3.85 -2.81
CA ILE A 14 10.81 -4.89 -1.79
C ILE A 14 10.72 -6.30 -2.42
N TYR A 15 9.86 -6.48 -3.42
CA TYR A 15 9.78 -7.70 -4.22
C TYR A 15 11.11 -7.99 -4.91
N ASN A 16 11.67 -7.00 -5.62
CA ASN A 16 12.94 -7.14 -6.32
C ASN A 16 14.14 -7.35 -5.38
N SER A 17 14.03 -6.96 -4.10
CA SER A 17 15.05 -7.27 -3.09
C SER A 17 14.90 -8.67 -2.49
N GLY A 18 13.95 -9.49 -2.97
CA GLY A 18 13.72 -10.86 -2.51
C GLY A 18 13.00 -10.98 -1.17
N ALA A 19 12.37 -9.91 -0.68
CA ALA A 19 11.69 -9.90 0.61
C ALA A 19 10.20 -10.33 0.53
N LEU A 20 9.64 -10.44 -0.67
CA LEU A 20 8.29 -10.94 -0.91
C LEU A 20 8.34 -12.26 -1.72
N MET A 21 7.42 -13.18 -1.41
CA MET A 21 7.23 -14.45 -2.12
C MET A 21 6.27 -14.29 -3.29
N GLY A 22 6.54 -14.97 -4.39
CA GLY A 22 5.69 -14.97 -5.59
C GLY A 22 6.56 -15.07 -6.85
N LYS A 23 6.03 -15.67 -7.92
CA LYS A 23 6.70 -15.71 -9.23
C LYS A 23 6.51 -14.40 -9.99
N THR A 24 5.44 -13.67 -9.68
CA THR A 24 5.15 -12.35 -10.24
C THR A 24 4.81 -11.36 -9.12
N PRO A 25 4.94 -10.03 -9.37
CA PRO A 25 4.54 -9.01 -8.41
C PRO A 25 3.09 -9.14 -7.93
N GLU A 26 2.17 -9.58 -8.80
CA GLU A 26 0.75 -9.74 -8.49
C GLU A 26 0.48 -10.91 -7.52
N GLU A 27 1.34 -11.93 -7.52
CA GLU A 27 1.31 -13.00 -6.51
C GLU A 27 1.92 -12.54 -5.17
N ALA A 28 2.84 -11.57 -5.23
CA ALA A 28 3.61 -11.12 -4.08
C ALA A 28 2.93 -10.01 -3.26
N PHE A 29 2.18 -9.13 -3.91
CA PHE A 29 1.42 -8.08 -3.24
C PHE A 29 0.26 -7.56 -4.10
N TYR A 30 -0.69 -6.92 -3.45
CA TYR A 30 -1.70 -6.10 -4.12
C TYR A 30 -1.90 -4.77 -3.39
N VAL A 31 -2.39 -3.77 -4.12
CA VAL A 31 -2.75 -2.46 -3.57
C VAL A 31 -4.14 -2.07 -4.10
N LYS A 32 -5.10 -1.91 -3.21
CA LYS A 32 -6.47 -1.46 -3.52
C LYS A 32 -6.71 -0.09 -2.90
N CYS A 33 -7.00 0.89 -3.76
CA CYS A 33 -7.36 2.25 -3.38
C CYS A 33 -8.26 2.82 -4.48
N ASP A 34 -9.54 2.55 -4.31
CA ASP A 34 -10.63 2.80 -5.24
C ASP A 34 -11.86 3.30 -4.47
N SER A 35 -12.98 3.44 -5.18
CA SER A 35 -14.25 3.89 -4.61
C SER A 35 -14.87 2.90 -3.63
N GLU A 36 -14.50 1.62 -3.66
CA GLU A 36 -14.99 0.64 -2.69
C GLU A 36 -14.28 0.83 -1.33
N THR A 37 -12.98 1.11 -1.36
CA THR A 37 -12.17 1.39 -0.16
C THR A 37 -12.30 2.83 0.33
N ASN A 38 -12.73 3.75 -0.54
CA ASN A 38 -12.88 5.17 -0.24
C ASN A 38 -14.25 5.68 -0.71
N PRO A 39 -15.34 5.23 -0.06
CA PRO A 39 -16.67 5.76 -0.33
C PRO A 39 -16.77 7.22 0.18
N PRO A 40 -17.78 7.99 -0.27
CA PRO A 40 -17.91 9.42 0.06
C PRO A 40 -17.79 9.73 1.55
N GLU A 41 -18.40 8.93 2.41
CA GLU A 41 -18.36 9.11 3.87
C GLU A 41 -16.95 9.05 4.47
N VAL A 42 -16.05 8.24 3.90
CA VAL A 42 -14.64 8.13 4.34
C VAL A 42 -13.86 9.36 3.88
N VAL A 43 -14.10 9.78 2.64
CA VAL A 43 -13.43 10.96 2.07
C VAL A 43 -13.89 12.24 2.77
N ASP A 44 -15.18 12.35 3.06
CA ASP A 44 -15.79 13.50 3.76
C ASP A 44 -15.32 13.58 5.21
N ALA A 45 -15.01 12.43 5.84
CA ALA A 45 -14.33 12.37 7.12
C ALA A 45 -12.84 12.76 7.05
N GLY A 46 -12.33 13.14 5.87
CA GLY A 46 -10.93 13.49 5.64
C GLY A 46 -9.99 12.30 5.66
N GLN A 47 -10.51 11.08 5.48
CA GLN A 47 -9.74 9.84 5.53
C GLN A 47 -9.50 9.31 4.12
N MET A 48 -8.41 8.56 3.96
CA MET A 48 -8.14 7.78 2.75
C MET A 48 -7.59 6.42 3.15
N VAL A 49 -8.23 5.37 2.68
CA VAL A 49 -7.88 3.99 2.98
C VAL A 49 -7.25 3.36 1.75
N CYS A 50 -6.07 2.76 1.96
CA CYS A 50 -5.42 1.90 0.98
C CYS A 50 -5.30 0.52 1.62
N GLU A 51 -5.96 -0.46 1.02
CA GLU A 51 -5.80 -1.85 1.41
C GLU A 51 -4.59 -2.43 0.68
N ILE A 52 -3.73 -3.13 1.42
CA ILE A 52 -2.48 -3.67 0.91
C ILE A 52 -2.36 -5.10 1.42
N GLY A 53 -2.28 -6.06 0.51
CA GLY A 53 -1.87 -7.43 0.84
C GLY A 53 -0.42 -7.65 0.43
N ILE A 54 0.34 -8.37 1.26
CA ILE A 54 1.71 -8.76 0.98
C ILE A 54 1.94 -10.24 1.33
N ALA A 55 2.81 -10.90 0.59
CA ALA A 55 3.30 -12.24 0.88
C ALA A 55 4.78 -12.17 1.31
N PRO A 56 5.10 -12.01 2.61
CA PRO A 56 6.49 -11.91 3.06
C PRO A 56 7.20 -13.27 3.03
N VAL A 57 8.51 -13.28 2.76
CA VAL A 57 9.34 -14.50 2.91
C VAL A 57 9.44 -14.91 4.38
N LYS A 58 9.42 -16.22 4.68
CA LYS A 58 9.73 -16.70 6.03
C LYS A 58 11.25 -16.71 6.27
N PRO A 59 11.76 -16.35 7.46
CA PRO A 59 11.04 -15.87 8.64
C PRO A 59 11.15 -14.34 8.71
N ALA A 60 10.36 -13.58 7.95
CA ALA A 60 10.24 -12.15 8.16
C ALA A 60 9.44 -11.91 9.44
N GLU A 61 10.14 -11.83 10.57
CA GLU A 61 9.55 -11.82 11.90
C GLU A 61 8.68 -10.57 12.14
N PHE A 62 8.93 -9.44 11.46
CA PHE A 62 8.04 -8.28 11.51
C PHE A 62 8.11 -7.44 10.22
N VAL A 63 6.96 -6.99 9.71
CA VAL A 63 6.88 -5.97 8.64
C VAL A 63 6.07 -4.78 9.16
N ILE A 64 6.73 -3.63 9.35
CA ILE A 64 6.08 -2.39 9.80
C ILE A 64 5.99 -1.42 8.61
N PHE A 65 4.79 -1.23 8.08
CA PHE A 65 4.51 -0.14 7.14
C PHE A 65 3.90 1.04 7.89
N ARG A 66 4.55 2.22 7.78
CA ARG A 66 3.96 3.49 8.18
C ARG A 66 3.82 4.36 6.93
N ILE A 67 2.60 4.48 6.43
CA ILE A 67 2.27 5.30 5.27
C ILE A 67 1.20 6.29 5.73
N GLY A 68 1.57 7.56 5.84
CA GLY A 68 0.67 8.64 6.16
C GLY A 68 0.79 9.74 5.12
N GLN A 69 -0.33 10.22 4.61
CA GLN A 69 -0.36 11.49 3.89
C GLN A 69 -0.87 12.54 4.87
N MET A 70 0.04 13.36 5.41
CA MET A 70 -0.38 14.59 6.10
C MET A 70 -0.94 15.53 5.03
N ALA A 71 -2.15 16.03 5.24
CA ALA A 71 -2.60 17.21 4.50
C ALA A 71 -1.52 18.27 4.71
N GLY A 72 -0.85 18.69 3.63
CA GLY A 72 -0.04 19.90 3.70
C GLY A 72 -0.96 20.99 4.20
N GLN A 73 -0.54 21.70 5.26
CA GLN A 73 -1.23 22.91 5.71
C GLN A 73 -1.59 23.70 4.45
N ALA A 74 -2.88 23.82 4.17
CA ALA A 74 -3.36 24.73 3.16
C ALA A 74 -2.86 26.11 3.60
N LYS A 75 -1.90 26.65 2.85
CA LYS A 75 -1.59 28.07 2.92
C LYS A 75 -2.74 28.83 2.27
#